data_AF-A0AA37BPZ1-F1
#
_entry.id   AF-A0AA37BPZ1-F1
#
_cell.length_a   1.000
_cell.length_b   1.000
_cell.length_c   1.000
_cell.angle_alpha   90.00
_cell.angle_beta   90.00
_cell.angle_gamma   90.00
#
_symmetry.space_group_name_H-M   'P 1'
#
loop_
_entity.id
_entity.type
_entity.pdbx_description
1 polymer ?
#
loop_
_entity_poly.entity_id
_entity_poly.type
_entity_poly.pdbx_seq_one_letter_code
_entity_poly.pdbx_strand_id
1 'polypeptide(L)'
;MENTAKSESLFRRADSLFPGGVNSPVRYFDPHPLFIAGASGQRVRDVDGNTYTDYVLGYGPMILGYGDPDVLARVQEGLREGWFPGAPNAEEVSLGEMIRESSPWVEKMRFVNSGTEATMHAIRLARAYTGRKVIVKMEGGFHGAHDYSLIRSGSGSLTFGTPSTPGVPEEVSATVAVASYNDIASVEAIFDRLGSEIAAVITEPVFGNVGLIPPEPGFLEYLRKVTSEHGSLLIFDEVITGYRVEFSAYQNVIGIRPDLTTMGKIIGGGAPIGLFGGRKEVMERVTPSGPVYQSGTFSANRISMLFGLATMEKLANSDYGTLNRLVKDMAVAIREEIEGSGKVATVNQVGPMFQIFFGKESVKNYRDAMSADRGTYMRFFRHMLVKGIYVPPSQFETCFVSFAHTIEDTEKFVQGFREFIRE
;
A
#
# COMPACT_ATOMS: atom_id res chain seq x y z
N MET A 1 -6.40 5.50 28.53
CA MET A 1 -5.38 6.17 27.71
C MET A 1 -4.49 6.93 28.66
N GLU A 2 -3.18 6.93 28.41
CA GLU A 2 -2.26 7.89 29.03
C GLU A 2 -2.76 9.33 28.75
N ASN A 3 -2.18 10.32 29.40
CA ASN A 3 -2.57 11.71 29.20
C ASN A 3 -2.43 12.11 27.71
N THR A 4 -3.54 12.46 27.05
CA THR A 4 -3.60 12.88 25.63
C THR A 4 -4.18 14.29 25.45
N ALA A 5 -4.12 15.14 26.48
CA ALA A 5 -4.80 16.43 26.51
C ALA A 5 -4.30 17.42 25.44
N LYS A 6 -3.01 17.39 25.09
CA LYS A 6 -2.46 18.24 24.02
C LYS A 6 -2.92 17.74 22.65
N SER A 7 -2.95 16.42 22.44
CA SER A 7 -3.51 15.82 21.21
C SER A 7 -4.97 16.24 21.02
N GLU A 8 -5.78 16.18 22.09
CA GLU A 8 -7.18 16.64 22.04
C GLU A 8 -7.29 18.14 21.70
N SER A 9 -6.48 18.99 22.33
CA SER A 9 -6.45 20.44 22.07
C SER A 9 -6.05 20.76 20.62
N LEU A 10 -5.05 20.05 20.07
CA LEU A 10 -4.67 20.18 18.67
C LEU A 10 -5.77 19.67 17.75
N PHE A 11 -6.45 18.58 18.08
CA PHE A 11 -7.56 18.06 17.28
C PHE A 11 -8.70 19.08 17.17
N ARG A 12 -9.11 19.71 18.28
CA ARG A 12 -10.15 20.76 18.26
C ARG A 12 -9.77 21.94 17.36
N ARG A 13 -8.49 22.32 17.33
CA ARG A 13 -7.98 23.36 16.41
C ARG A 13 -7.90 22.86 14.97
N ALA A 14 -7.56 21.59 14.76
CA ALA A 14 -7.47 21.01 13.44
C ALA A 14 -8.86 20.86 12.81
N ASP A 15 -9.88 20.49 13.59
CA ASP A 15 -11.27 20.31 13.15
C ASP A 15 -11.89 21.61 12.61
N SER A 16 -11.47 22.77 13.11
CA SER A 16 -11.88 24.07 12.56
C SER A 16 -11.13 24.47 11.28
N LEU A 17 -10.07 23.75 10.90
CA LEU A 17 -9.19 24.06 9.77
C LEU A 17 -9.30 23.05 8.63
N PHE A 18 -9.45 21.77 8.96
CA PHE A 18 -9.41 20.65 8.02
C PHE A 18 -10.69 19.83 8.14
N PRO A 19 -11.26 19.31 7.03
CA PRO A 19 -12.42 18.42 7.09
C PRO A 19 -12.19 17.21 8.02
N GLY A 20 -12.99 17.10 9.08
CA GLY A 20 -12.85 16.06 10.10
C GLY A 20 -11.55 16.15 10.91
N GLY A 21 -10.89 17.31 10.92
CA GLY A 21 -9.65 17.58 11.64
C GLY A 21 -8.40 16.87 11.11
N VAL A 22 -8.46 16.27 9.93
CA VAL A 22 -7.35 15.47 9.36
C VAL A 22 -7.15 15.73 7.86
N ASN A 23 -5.97 15.40 7.35
CA ASN A 23 -5.62 15.50 5.92
C ASN A 23 -5.65 14.14 5.18
N SER A 24 -6.01 13.06 5.87
CA SER A 24 -6.31 11.76 5.28
C SER A 24 -7.28 11.02 6.21
N PRO A 25 -8.39 10.44 5.70
CA PRO A 25 -9.46 9.90 6.54
C PRO A 25 -9.00 8.86 7.57
N VAL A 26 -8.07 7.98 7.19
CA VAL A 26 -7.56 6.90 8.05
C VAL A 26 -6.82 7.42 9.30
N ARG A 27 -6.40 8.70 9.31
CA ARG A 27 -5.74 9.31 10.47
C ARG A 27 -6.72 9.65 11.58
N TYR A 28 -8.02 9.66 11.31
CA TYR A 28 -9.04 9.95 12.32
C TYR A 28 -9.44 8.67 13.07
N PHE A 29 -9.59 8.78 14.39
CA PHE A 29 -10.28 7.80 15.22
C PHE A 29 -10.88 8.45 16.47
N ASP A 30 -11.91 7.81 17.01
CA ASP A 30 -12.63 8.28 18.21
C ASP A 30 -11.86 7.97 19.51
N PRO A 31 -11.78 8.92 20.46
CA PRO A 31 -12.43 10.24 20.46
C PRO A 31 -11.66 11.34 19.70
N HIS A 32 -10.35 11.21 19.60
CA HIS A 32 -9.49 12.10 18.82
C HIS A 32 -8.20 11.34 18.45
N PRO A 33 -7.56 11.67 17.32
CA PRO A 33 -6.30 11.07 16.95
C PRO A 33 -5.13 11.50 17.84
N LEU A 34 -4.05 10.73 17.81
CA LEU A 34 -2.76 11.16 18.38
C LEU A 34 -2.07 12.15 17.44
N PHE A 35 -1.56 13.24 18.00
CA PHE A 35 -0.68 14.15 17.26
C PHE A 35 0.77 13.76 17.52
N ILE A 36 1.49 13.35 16.47
CA ILE A 36 2.86 12.85 16.58
C ILE A 36 3.86 14.01 16.56
N ALA A 37 4.70 14.08 17.60
CA ALA A 37 5.76 15.09 17.74
C ALA A 37 7.11 14.65 17.16
N GLY A 38 7.34 13.34 17.04
CA GLY A 38 8.56 12.80 16.44
C GLY A 38 8.55 11.28 16.40
N ALA A 39 9.52 10.70 15.71
CA ALA A 39 9.66 9.26 15.57
C ALA A 39 11.13 8.89 15.38
N SER A 40 11.55 7.72 15.86
CA SER A 40 12.91 7.19 15.71
C SER A 40 12.90 5.67 15.84
N GLY A 41 13.63 4.99 14.95
CA GLY A 41 13.61 3.53 14.84
C GLY A 41 12.20 3.02 14.56
N GLN A 42 11.71 2.11 15.38
CA GLN A 42 10.36 1.56 15.34
C GLN A 42 9.35 2.32 16.21
N ARG A 43 9.70 3.50 16.75
CA ARG A 43 8.87 4.19 17.74
C ARG A 43 8.37 5.54 17.26
N VAL A 44 7.15 5.87 17.65
CA VAL A 44 6.55 7.21 17.52
C VAL A 44 6.31 7.80 18.90
N ARG A 45 6.47 9.12 19.01
CA ARG A 45 6.19 9.89 20.22
C ARG A 45 5.15 10.95 19.94
N ASP A 46 4.06 10.96 20.71
CA ASP A 46 3.03 11.99 20.58
C ASP A 46 3.44 13.32 21.24
N VAL A 47 2.63 14.36 21.05
CA VAL A 47 2.83 15.70 21.64
C VAL A 47 2.68 15.75 23.15
N ASP A 48 2.06 14.73 23.73
CA ASP A 48 1.87 14.56 25.17
C ASP A 48 3.09 13.89 25.83
N GLY A 49 3.94 13.23 25.04
CA GLY A 49 5.18 12.59 25.48
C GLY A 49 5.10 11.07 25.55
N ASN A 50 3.94 10.49 25.23
CA ASN A 50 3.74 9.05 25.21
C ASN A 50 4.49 8.45 24.03
N THR A 51 5.07 7.26 24.22
CA THR A 51 5.87 6.58 23.19
C THR A 51 5.29 5.21 22.88
N TYR A 52 5.18 4.91 21.59
CA TYR A 52 4.56 3.67 21.10
C TYR A 52 5.50 2.95 20.14
N THR A 53 5.60 1.62 20.27
CA THR A 53 6.14 0.77 19.19
C THR A 53 5.14 0.79 18.04
N ASP A 54 5.58 1.22 16.85
CA ASP A 54 4.71 1.57 15.74
C ASP A 54 4.67 0.48 14.65
N TYR A 55 3.49 -0.10 14.47
CA TYR A 55 3.17 -1.05 13.42
C TYR A 55 2.36 -0.41 12.27
N VAL A 56 2.17 0.91 12.28
CA VAL A 56 1.61 1.68 11.16
C VAL A 56 2.70 2.03 10.16
N LEU A 57 3.88 2.48 10.62
CA LEU A 57 5.06 2.79 9.79
C LEU A 57 4.75 3.70 8.59
N GLY A 58 3.95 4.74 8.84
CA GLY A 58 3.48 5.67 7.81
C GLY A 58 2.54 5.04 6.78
N TYR A 59 1.90 3.92 7.12
CA TYR A 59 1.17 3.02 6.21
C TYR A 59 2.09 2.32 5.20
N GLY A 60 3.34 2.04 5.59
CA GLY A 60 4.30 1.28 4.79
C GLY A 60 5.69 1.90 4.54
N PRO A 61 5.86 3.18 4.14
CA PRO A 61 7.15 3.68 3.64
C PRO A 61 8.34 3.49 4.60
N MET A 62 8.11 3.42 5.90
CA MET A 62 9.16 3.38 6.92
C MET A 62 9.68 1.96 7.18
N ILE A 63 10.06 1.22 6.13
CA ILE A 63 10.57 -0.16 6.24
C ILE A 63 11.92 -0.25 6.96
N LEU A 64 12.74 0.81 6.93
CA LEU A 64 13.96 0.90 7.75
C LEU A 64 13.69 1.40 9.17
N GLY A 65 12.44 1.78 9.48
CA GLY A 65 12.11 2.59 10.65
C GLY A 65 12.28 4.09 10.37
N TYR A 66 12.03 4.89 11.39
CA TYR A 66 12.07 6.34 11.40
C TYR A 66 13.47 6.87 11.69
N GLY A 67 13.86 7.92 10.97
CA GLY A 67 15.08 8.68 11.27
C GLY A 67 16.35 7.85 11.16
N ASP A 68 16.43 6.97 10.17
CA ASP A 68 17.63 6.19 9.89
C ASP A 68 18.85 7.12 9.69
N PRO A 69 19.93 6.95 10.47
CA PRO A 69 21.03 7.92 10.49
C PRO A 69 21.76 8.04 9.16
N ASP A 70 21.90 6.93 8.42
CA ASP A 70 22.60 6.92 7.12
C ASP A 70 21.76 7.64 6.05
N VAL A 71 20.46 7.35 6.03
CA VAL A 71 19.51 8.04 5.14
C VAL A 71 19.47 9.54 5.45
N LEU A 72 19.37 9.91 6.73
CA LEU A 72 19.34 11.32 7.14
C LEU A 72 20.62 12.06 6.77
N ALA A 73 21.79 11.47 7.01
CA ALA A 73 23.07 12.08 6.65
C ALA A 73 23.15 12.35 5.14
N ARG A 74 22.77 11.35 4.31
CA ARG A 74 22.77 11.47 2.86
C ARG A 74 21.84 12.56 2.35
N VAL A 75 20.63 12.64 2.90
CA VAL A 75 19.66 13.68 2.54
C VAL A 75 20.15 15.06 2.96
N GLN A 76 20.65 15.21 4.19
CA GLN A 76 21.15 16.49 4.69
C GLN A 76 22.30 17.04 3.85
N GLU A 77 23.21 16.18 3.43
CA GLU A 77 24.28 16.56 2.51
C GLU A 77 23.74 17.01 1.16
N GLY A 78 22.86 16.21 0.54
CA GLY A 78 22.27 16.53 -0.77
C GLY A 78 21.44 17.81 -0.76
N LEU A 79 20.78 18.16 0.35
CA LEU A 79 19.97 19.38 0.45
C LEU A 79 20.80 20.67 0.47
N ARG A 80 22.09 20.62 0.81
CA ARG A 80 22.97 21.80 0.75
C ARG A 80 23.14 22.33 -0.67
N GLU A 81 22.95 21.45 -1.65
CA GLU A 81 23.06 21.75 -3.08
C GLU A 81 21.71 22.22 -3.70
N GLY A 82 20.71 22.50 -2.86
CA GLY A 82 19.37 22.93 -3.28
C GLY A 82 18.39 21.76 -3.52
N TRP A 83 17.09 22.02 -3.30
CA TRP A 83 16.08 20.96 -3.19
C TRP A 83 15.15 20.78 -4.39
N PHE A 84 14.98 21.80 -5.24
CA PHE A 84 14.07 21.74 -6.39
C PHE A 84 14.47 22.71 -7.51
N PRO A 85 15.26 22.25 -8.50
CA PRO A 85 15.70 23.09 -9.61
C PRO A 85 14.70 23.17 -10.77
N GLY A 86 13.66 22.32 -10.81
CA GLY A 86 12.72 22.24 -11.94
C GLY A 86 13.32 21.65 -13.22
N ALA A 87 14.46 20.97 -13.11
CA ALA A 87 15.21 20.32 -14.19
C ALA A 87 15.68 18.92 -13.73
N PRO A 88 16.08 18.03 -14.67
CA PRO A 88 16.60 16.70 -14.33
C PRO A 88 17.76 16.75 -13.35
N ASN A 89 17.83 15.76 -12.45
CA ASN A 89 18.95 15.60 -11.49
C ASN A 89 19.56 14.20 -11.57
N ALA A 90 20.80 14.03 -11.08
CA ALA A 90 21.51 12.76 -11.18
C ALA A 90 20.85 11.66 -10.33
N GLU A 91 20.27 12.04 -9.19
CA GLU A 91 19.65 11.12 -8.25
C GLU A 91 18.42 10.41 -8.86
N GLU A 92 17.68 11.07 -9.77
CA GLU A 92 16.58 10.44 -10.51
C GLU A 92 17.06 9.33 -11.46
N VAL A 93 18.26 9.48 -12.04
CA VAL A 93 18.87 8.47 -12.91
C VAL A 93 19.32 7.28 -12.08
N SER A 94 20.08 7.52 -11.01
CA SER A 94 20.60 6.46 -10.14
C SER A 94 19.49 5.64 -9.47
N LEU A 95 18.43 6.31 -8.98
CA LEU A 95 17.28 5.59 -8.41
C LEU A 95 16.55 4.77 -9.48
N GLY A 96 16.40 5.30 -10.70
CA GLY A 96 15.80 4.58 -11.82
C GLY A 96 16.62 3.36 -12.25
N GLU A 97 17.95 3.47 -12.28
CA GLU A 97 18.88 2.36 -12.58
C GLU A 97 18.75 1.26 -11.52
N MET A 98 18.78 1.62 -10.24
CA MET A 98 18.62 0.67 -9.15
C MET A 98 17.27 -0.06 -9.17
N ILE A 99 16.18 0.65 -9.49
CA ILE A 99 14.86 0.04 -9.64
C ILE A 99 14.85 -0.95 -10.80
N ARG A 100 15.41 -0.57 -11.96
CA ARG A 100 15.47 -1.46 -13.13
C ARG A 100 16.35 -2.68 -12.87
N GLU A 101 17.46 -2.54 -12.17
CA GLU A 101 18.36 -3.66 -11.84
C GLU A 101 17.72 -4.65 -10.88
N SER A 102 17.05 -4.15 -9.83
CA SER A 102 16.37 -4.98 -8.83
C SER A 102 15.01 -5.52 -9.29
N SER A 103 14.34 -4.85 -10.24
CA SER A 103 13.03 -5.21 -10.78
C SER A 103 13.05 -5.15 -12.32
N PRO A 104 13.70 -6.11 -13.01
CA PRO A 104 14.05 -6.03 -14.44
C PRO A 104 12.86 -5.95 -15.41
N TRP A 105 11.64 -6.24 -14.97
CA TRP A 105 10.44 -6.09 -15.79
C TRP A 105 9.93 -4.65 -15.86
N VAL A 106 10.46 -3.76 -15.02
CA VAL A 106 10.28 -2.31 -15.11
C VAL A 106 11.37 -1.74 -16.04
N GLU A 107 11.25 -2.03 -17.34
CA GLU A 107 12.27 -1.70 -18.35
C GLU A 107 12.41 -0.18 -18.58
N LYS A 108 11.29 0.54 -18.48
CA LYS A 108 11.21 2.01 -18.56
C LYS A 108 10.20 2.51 -17.55
N MET A 109 10.41 3.71 -17.00
CA MET A 109 9.62 4.21 -15.88
C MET A 109 9.47 5.73 -15.90
N ARG A 110 8.54 6.23 -15.08
CA ARG A 110 8.29 7.65 -14.83
C ARG A 110 7.99 7.87 -13.36
N PHE A 111 8.72 8.79 -12.72
CA PHE A 111 8.43 9.25 -11.36
C PHE A 111 7.29 10.27 -11.33
N VAL A 112 6.45 10.14 -10.32
CA VAL A 112 5.31 10.99 -9.97
C VAL A 112 5.32 11.21 -8.45
N ASN A 113 4.31 11.89 -7.90
CA ASN A 113 4.34 12.38 -6.52
C ASN A 113 3.58 11.49 -5.53
N SER A 114 2.80 10.52 -6.04
CA SER A 114 2.02 9.61 -5.20
C SER A 114 1.65 8.31 -5.93
N GLY A 115 1.25 7.30 -5.16
CA GLY A 115 0.61 6.11 -5.72
C GLY A 115 -0.65 6.42 -6.54
N THR A 116 -1.47 7.39 -6.11
CA THR A 116 -2.65 7.86 -6.85
C THR A 116 -2.30 8.36 -8.25
N GLU A 117 -1.22 9.14 -8.38
CA GLU A 117 -0.77 9.60 -9.70
C GLU A 117 -0.26 8.43 -10.55
N ALA A 118 0.47 7.50 -9.94
CA ALA A 118 1.05 6.35 -10.63
C ALA A 118 -0.05 5.46 -11.26
N THR A 119 -1.05 5.08 -10.48
CA THR A 119 -2.18 4.24 -10.92
C THR A 119 -3.06 4.95 -11.94
N MET A 120 -3.35 6.24 -11.72
CA MET A 120 -4.10 7.07 -12.66
C MET A 120 -3.41 7.11 -14.03
N HIS A 121 -2.08 7.31 -14.05
CA HIS A 121 -1.32 7.38 -15.29
C HIS A 121 -1.10 6.01 -15.95
N ALA A 122 -0.91 4.94 -15.17
CA ALA A 122 -0.85 3.57 -15.70
C ALA A 122 -2.16 3.18 -16.41
N ILE A 123 -3.31 3.50 -15.82
CA ILE A 123 -4.63 3.27 -16.44
C ILE A 123 -4.78 4.08 -17.73
N ARG A 124 -4.41 5.37 -17.73
CA ARG A 124 -4.45 6.20 -18.94
C ARG A 124 -3.56 5.63 -20.05
N LEU A 125 -2.35 5.19 -19.68
CA LEU A 125 -1.39 4.60 -20.60
C LEU A 125 -1.90 3.30 -21.22
N ALA A 126 -2.46 2.40 -20.40
CA ALA A 126 -3.02 1.15 -20.88
C ALA A 126 -4.16 1.35 -21.90
N ARG A 127 -5.08 2.29 -21.63
CA ARG A 127 -6.13 2.67 -22.58
C ARG A 127 -5.56 3.19 -23.90
N ALA A 128 -4.58 4.08 -23.82
CA ALA A 128 -3.96 4.67 -25.01
C ALA A 128 -3.09 3.70 -25.81
N TYR A 129 -2.48 2.70 -25.15
CA TYR A 129 -1.69 1.66 -25.80
C TYR A 129 -2.58 0.64 -26.53
N THR A 130 -3.66 0.21 -25.88
CA THR A 130 -4.58 -0.81 -26.43
C THR A 130 -5.66 -0.22 -27.35
N GLY A 131 -5.96 1.08 -27.25
CA GLY A 131 -7.10 1.71 -27.92
C GLY A 131 -8.45 1.37 -27.29
N ARG A 132 -8.45 0.74 -26.11
CA ARG A 132 -9.63 0.19 -25.45
C ARG A 132 -10.02 1.04 -24.23
N LYS A 133 -11.25 0.89 -23.75
CA LYS A 133 -11.85 1.78 -22.74
C LYS A 133 -11.96 1.13 -21.35
N VAL A 134 -12.27 -0.15 -21.28
CA VAL A 134 -12.65 -0.80 -20.03
C VAL A 134 -11.42 -1.12 -19.19
N ILE A 135 -11.48 -0.81 -17.89
CA ILE A 135 -10.52 -1.27 -16.88
C ILE A 135 -11.24 -2.25 -15.98
N VAL A 136 -10.61 -3.39 -15.69
CA VAL A 136 -11.07 -4.30 -14.64
C VAL A 136 -10.26 -4.02 -13.38
N LYS A 137 -10.93 -3.74 -12.27
CA LYS A 137 -10.30 -3.68 -10.95
C LYS A 137 -10.88 -4.74 -10.03
N MET A 138 -10.20 -5.01 -8.93
CA MET A 138 -10.67 -5.95 -7.92
C MET A 138 -11.49 -5.23 -6.83
N GLU A 139 -12.61 -5.83 -6.43
CA GLU A 139 -13.44 -5.37 -5.30
C GLU A 139 -12.59 -5.33 -4.03
N GLY A 140 -12.62 -4.20 -3.32
CA GLY A 140 -11.77 -3.98 -2.14
C GLY A 140 -10.38 -3.41 -2.43
N GLY A 141 -9.89 -3.50 -3.67
CA GLY A 141 -8.61 -2.90 -4.05
C GLY A 141 -8.66 -1.37 -4.04
N PHE A 142 -7.62 -0.75 -3.49
CA PHE A 142 -7.49 0.72 -3.42
C PHE A 142 -6.28 1.19 -4.22
N HIS A 143 -6.55 1.83 -5.36
CA HIS A 143 -5.53 2.31 -6.29
C HIS A 143 -5.41 3.84 -6.23
N GLY A 144 -5.60 4.43 -5.04
CA GLY A 144 -5.57 5.87 -4.84
C GLY A 144 -6.90 6.57 -5.06
N ALA A 145 -6.92 7.87 -4.78
CA ALA A 145 -8.12 8.72 -4.79
C ALA A 145 -8.28 9.45 -6.15
N HIS A 146 -8.50 8.69 -7.21
CA HIS A 146 -8.86 9.22 -8.53
C HIS A 146 -10.11 8.52 -9.06
N ASP A 147 -10.86 9.16 -9.96
CA ASP A 147 -12.21 8.75 -10.36
C ASP A 147 -12.32 7.28 -10.78
N TYR A 148 -11.37 6.75 -11.56
CA TYR A 148 -11.39 5.33 -11.98
C TYR A 148 -11.21 4.31 -10.83
N SER A 149 -10.57 4.71 -9.73
CA SER A 149 -10.34 3.86 -8.56
C SER A 149 -11.56 3.89 -7.62
N LEU A 150 -12.28 5.01 -7.59
CA LEU A 150 -13.45 5.29 -6.75
C LEU A 150 -14.77 4.71 -7.34
N ILE A 151 -14.66 3.52 -7.91
CA ILE A 151 -15.76 2.71 -8.43
C ILE A 151 -15.88 1.46 -7.56
N ARG A 152 -17.10 1.16 -7.11
CA ARG A 152 -17.47 -0.04 -6.35
C ARG A 152 -18.31 -0.99 -7.20
N SER A 153 -18.47 -2.22 -6.74
CA SER A 153 -19.38 -3.18 -7.38
C SER A 153 -20.80 -2.60 -7.47
N GLY A 154 -21.47 -2.84 -8.61
CA GLY A 154 -22.85 -2.44 -8.83
C GLY A 154 -23.84 -3.34 -8.10
N SER A 155 -25.12 -2.97 -8.09
CA SER A 155 -26.18 -3.87 -7.60
C SER A 155 -26.57 -4.88 -8.69
N GLY A 156 -26.73 -6.16 -8.32
CA GLY A 156 -27.27 -7.19 -9.21
C GLY A 156 -26.29 -7.68 -10.30
N SER A 157 -26.77 -7.78 -11.54
CA SER A 157 -26.07 -8.35 -12.71
C SER A 157 -25.25 -7.35 -13.53
N LEU A 158 -24.98 -6.16 -12.97
CA LEU A 158 -24.25 -5.09 -13.66
C LEU A 158 -22.78 -5.47 -13.82
N THR A 159 -22.31 -5.50 -15.07
CA THR A 159 -20.89 -5.76 -15.39
C THR A 159 -20.00 -4.57 -15.02
N PHE A 160 -20.54 -3.34 -15.15
CA PHE A 160 -19.86 -2.11 -14.77
C PHE A 160 -20.20 -1.72 -13.33
N GLY A 161 -19.23 -1.10 -12.66
CA GLY A 161 -19.41 -0.63 -11.29
C GLY A 161 -20.26 0.63 -11.19
N THR A 162 -20.41 1.12 -9.97
CA THR A 162 -21.06 2.40 -9.66
C THR A 162 -20.10 3.31 -8.90
N PRO A 163 -20.25 4.64 -8.97
CA PRO A 163 -19.46 5.56 -8.14
C PRO A 163 -19.54 5.17 -6.66
N SER A 164 -18.40 5.11 -5.98
CA SER A 164 -18.35 4.87 -4.53
C SER A 164 -18.48 6.16 -3.70
N THR A 165 -18.43 7.33 -4.36
CA THR A 165 -18.55 8.66 -3.75
C THR A 165 -19.25 9.63 -4.70
N PRO A 166 -19.97 10.64 -4.20
CA PRO A 166 -20.43 11.76 -5.03
C PRO A 166 -19.27 12.48 -5.73
N GLY A 167 -19.56 13.12 -6.86
CA GLY A 167 -18.60 13.93 -7.63
C GLY A 167 -17.89 13.18 -8.77
N VAL A 168 -17.99 11.84 -8.82
CA VAL A 168 -17.49 11.04 -9.94
C VAL A 168 -18.60 10.89 -11.00
N PRO A 169 -18.38 11.32 -12.26
CA PRO A 169 -19.37 11.16 -13.33
C PRO A 169 -19.71 9.70 -13.61
N GLU A 170 -20.96 9.41 -13.97
CA GLU A 170 -21.41 8.04 -14.29
C GLU A 170 -20.68 7.47 -15.51
N GLU A 171 -20.30 8.33 -16.45
CA GLU A 171 -19.53 7.98 -17.66
C GLU A 171 -18.17 7.37 -17.31
N VAL A 172 -17.57 7.76 -16.18
CA VAL A 172 -16.34 7.12 -15.69
C VAL A 172 -16.64 5.68 -15.28
N SER A 173 -17.74 5.45 -14.57
CA SER A 173 -18.14 4.14 -14.06
C SER A 173 -18.44 3.15 -15.19
N ALA A 174 -19.01 3.64 -16.29
CA ALA A 174 -19.25 2.87 -17.52
C ALA A 174 -17.96 2.39 -18.21
N THR A 175 -16.78 2.78 -17.71
CA THR A 175 -15.47 2.33 -18.21
C THR A 175 -14.69 1.48 -17.20
N VAL A 176 -15.31 1.10 -16.07
CA VAL A 176 -14.67 0.32 -15.01
C VAL A 176 -15.56 -0.85 -14.60
N ALA A 177 -15.09 -2.06 -14.88
CA ALA A 177 -15.67 -3.31 -14.40
C ALA A 177 -15.00 -3.72 -13.08
N VAL A 178 -15.75 -4.38 -12.19
CA VAL A 178 -15.27 -4.79 -10.87
C VAL A 178 -15.40 -6.30 -10.72
N ALA A 179 -14.26 -6.99 -10.60
CA ALA A 179 -14.19 -8.42 -10.31
C ALA A 179 -13.96 -8.67 -8.82
N SER A 180 -14.25 -9.87 -8.32
CA SER A 180 -13.91 -10.23 -6.94
C SER A 180 -12.46 -10.74 -6.86
N TYR A 181 -11.67 -10.22 -5.91
CA TYR A 181 -10.31 -10.72 -5.66
C TYR A 181 -10.36 -12.18 -5.20
N ASN A 182 -9.43 -13.01 -5.67
CA ASN A 182 -9.40 -14.47 -5.46
C ASN A 182 -10.59 -15.26 -6.04
N ASP A 183 -11.36 -14.67 -6.96
CA ASP A 183 -12.45 -15.34 -7.67
C ASP A 183 -12.19 -15.35 -9.19
N ILE A 184 -11.64 -16.46 -9.67
CA ILE A 184 -11.36 -16.67 -11.10
C ILE A 184 -12.64 -16.59 -11.94
N ALA A 185 -13.74 -17.18 -11.47
CA ALA A 185 -15.00 -17.21 -12.22
C ALA A 185 -15.59 -15.81 -12.39
N SER A 186 -15.42 -14.93 -11.39
CA SER A 186 -15.79 -13.51 -11.51
C SER A 186 -15.00 -12.78 -12.59
N VAL A 187 -13.73 -13.14 -12.82
CA VAL A 187 -12.90 -12.55 -13.87
C VAL A 187 -13.28 -13.13 -15.24
N GLU A 188 -13.45 -14.45 -15.34
CA GLU A 188 -13.92 -15.15 -16.54
C GLU A 188 -15.20 -14.52 -17.09
N ALA A 189 -16.21 -14.34 -16.23
CA ALA A 189 -17.49 -13.76 -16.62
C ALA A 189 -17.37 -12.34 -17.19
N ILE A 190 -16.38 -11.56 -16.78
CA ILE A 190 -16.12 -10.22 -17.33
C ILE A 190 -15.42 -10.32 -18.68
N PHE A 191 -14.42 -11.19 -18.80
CA PHE A 191 -13.68 -11.39 -20.06
C PHE A 191 -14.54 -12.02 -21.16
N ASP A 192 -15.44 -12.94 -20.81
CA ASP A 192 -16.41 -13.53 -21.75
C ASP A 192 -17.32 -12.47 -22.37
N ARG A 193 -17.66 -11.42 -21.60
CA ARG A 193 -18.60 -10.37 -22.02
C ARG A 193 -17.89 -9.17 -22.67
N LEU A 194 -16.71 -8.79 -22.16
CA LEU A 194 -16.05 -7.52 -22.48
C LEU A 194 -14.61 -7.70 -22.97
N GLY A 195 -14.11 -8.92 -23.18
CA GLY A 195 -12.69 -9.21 -23.40
C GLY A 195 -11.98 -8.36 -24.47
N SER A 196 -12.67 -8.02 -25.55
CA SER A 196 -12.14 -7.16 -26.62
C SER A 196 -12.13 -5.66 -26.29
N GLU A 197 -12.86 -5.24 -25.27
CA GLU A 197 -13.02 -3.86 -24.81
C GLU A 197 -12.14 -3.53 -23.60
N ILE A 198 -11.53 -4.54 -22.97
CA ILE A 198 -10.67 -4.40 -21.78
C ILE A 198 -9.28 -3.90 -22.21
N ALA A 199 -8.92 -2.72 -21.73
CA ALA A 199 -7.58 -2.16 -21.86
C ALA A 199 -6.61 -2.79 -20.86
N ALA A 200 -7.04 -2.97 -19.60
CA ALA A 200 -6.22 -3.56 -18.57
C ALA A 200 -7.02 -4.15 -17.41
N VAL A 201 -6.37 -5.08 -16.71
CA VAL A 201 -6.71 -5.48 -15.35
C VAL A 201 -5.71 -4.83 -14.40
N ILE A 202 -6.18 -4.12 -13.37
CA ILE A 202 -5.36 -3.60 -12.28
C ILE A 202 -5.67 -4.32 -10.97
N THR A 203 -4.64 -4.76 -10.25
CA THR A 203 -4.78 -5.38 -8.93
C THR A 203 -3.55 -5.12 -8.07
N GLU A 204 -3.75 -5.01 -6.77
CA GLU A 204 -2.65 -5.24 -5.82
C GLU A 204 -2.31 -6.75 -5.88
N PRO A 205 -1.03 -7.16 -5.99
CA PRO A 205 -0.67 -8.58 -5.94
C PRO A 205 -1.04 -9.23 -4.61
N VAL A 206 -0.92 -8.46 -3.52
CA VAL A 206 -1.38 -8.79 -2.17
C VAL A 206 -2.19 -7.59 -1.72
N PHE A 207 -3.46 -7.78 -1.35
CA PHE A 207 -4.30 -6.69 -0.87
C PHE A 207 -3.78 -6.17 0.48
N GLY A 208 -3.62 -4.85 0.59
CA GLY A 208 -3.22 -4.19 1.84
C GLY A 208 -4.22 -3.17 2.40
N ASN A 209 -5.23 -2.77 1.62
CA ASN A 209 -6.16 -1.67 1.92
C ASN A 209 -7.59 -2.14 2.32
N VAL A 210 -7.77 -3.44 2.50
CA VAL A 210 -8.97 -4.05 3.11
C VAL A 210 -8.54 -5.06 4.17
N GLY A 211 -7.51 -4.67 4.92
CA GLY A 211 -6.64 -5.54 5.68
C GLY A 211 -5.70 -6.29 4.74
N LEU A 212 -4.95 -7.24 5.30
CA LEU A 212 -4.00 -8.04 4.52
C LEU A 212 -4.70 -9.28 3.97
N ILE A 213 -4.79 -9.42 2.65
CA ILE A 213 -5.36 -10.61 2.01
C ILE A 213 -4.37 -11.14 0.95
N PRO A 214 -3.73 -12.29 1.17
CA PRO A 214 -2.86 -12.92 0.18
C PRO A 214 -3.65 -13.41 -1.04
N PRO A 215 -3.00 -13.53 -2.22
CA PRO A 215 -3.61 -14.20 -3.36
C PRO A 215 -3.79 -15.69 -3.07
N GLU A 216 -4.93 -16.25 -3.47
CA GLU A 216 -5.11 -17.70 -3.50
C GLU A 216 -4.25 -18.30 -4.63
N PRO A 217 -3.75 -19.55 -4.47
CA PRO A 217 -2.92 -20.19 -5.48
C PRO A 217 -3.59 -20.19 -6.86
N GLY A 218 -2.86 -19.76 -7.89
CA GLY A 218 -3.32 -19.75 -9.28
C GLY A 218 -4.11 -18.49 -9.69
N PHE A 219 -4.53 -17.63 -8.75
CA PHE A 219 -5.32 -16.44 -9.09
C PHE A 219 -4.52 -15.44 -9.93
N LEU A 220 -3.31 -15.07 -9.50
CA LEU A 220 -2.49 -14.09 -10.22
C LEU A 220 -1.95 -14.66 -11.54
N GLU A 221 -1.63 -15.95 -11.60
CA GLU A 221 -1.25 -16.66 -12.81
C GLU A 221 -2.39 -16.66 -13.82
N TYR A 222 -3.62 -16.88 -13.35
CA TYR A 222 -4.81 -16.77 -14.17
C TYR A 222 -4.98 -15.35 -14.73
N LEU A 223 -4.84 -14.30 -13.90
CA LEU A 223 -4.91 -12.90 -14.37
C LEU A 223 -3.88 -12.62 -15.46
N ARG A 224 -2.66 -13.14 -15.31
CA ARG A 224 -1.61 -13.00 -16.34
C ARG A 224 -1.97 -13.75 -17.62
N LYS A 225 -2.52 -14.95 -17.51
CA LYS A 225 -2.95 -15.75 -18.66
C LYS A 225 -4.07 -15.05 -19.44
N VAL A 226 -5.19 -14.73 -18.76
CA VAL A 226 -6.39 -14.18 -19.42
C VAL A 226 -6.13 -12.80 -20.04
N THR A 227 -5.33 -11.94 -19.38
CA THR A 227 -4.95 -10.64 -19.98
C THR A 227 -4.15 -10.83 -21.27
N SER A 228 -3.19 -11.76 -21.29
CA SER A 228 -2.38 -12.07 -22.47
C SER A 228 -3.23 -12.62 -23.63
N GLU A 229 -4.13 -13.57 -23.33
CA GLU A 229 -5.01 -14.21 -24.33
C GLU A 229 -5.94 -13.21 -25.02
N HIS A 230 -6.40 -12.18 -24.30
CA HIS A 230 -7.29 -11.15 -24.82
C HIS A 230 -6.57 -9.87 -25.30
N GLY A 231 -5.23 -9.81 -25.20
CA GLY A 231 -4.45 -8.61 -25.56
C GLY A 231 -4.73 -7.39 -24.66
N SER A 232 -5.16 -7.64 -23.42
CA SER A 232 -5.28 -6.62 -22.37
C SER A 232 -3.97 -6.53 -21.58
N LEU A 233 -3.68 -5.39 -20.96
CA LEU A 233 -2.52 -5.27 -20.09
C LEU A 233 -2.83 -5.76 -18.67
N LEU A 234 -1.84 -6.36 -18.00
CA LEU A 234 -1.86 -6.58 -16.55
C LEU A 234 -1.09 -5.46 -15.86
N ILE A 235 -1.73 -4.78 -14.91
CA ILE A 235 -1.12 -3.74 -14.07
C ILE A 235 -1.06 -4.28 -12.64
N PHE A 236 0.14 -4.43 -12.10
CA PHE A 236 0.32 -4.68 -10.67
C PHE A 236 0.50 -3.37 -9.93
N ASP A 237 -0.38 -3.14 -8.97
CA ASP A 237 -0.25 -2.06 -8.01
C ASP A 237 0.62 -2.51 -6.83
N GLU A 238 1.90 -2.18 -6.94
CA GLU A 238 2.94 -2.52 -5.98
C GLU A 238 3.30 -1.35 -5.07
N VAL A 239 2.40 -0.38 -4.91
CA VAL A 239 2.62 0.76 -4.00
C VAL A 239 2.85 0.29 -2.56
N ILE A 240 2.26 -0.83 -2.12
CA ILE A 240 2.50 -1.45 -0.80
C ILE A 240 3.56 -2.56 -0.86
N THR A 241 3.46 -3.45 -1.86
CA THR A 241 4.21 -4.70 -1.91
C THR A 241 5.64 -4.55 -2.45
N GLY A 242 5.89 -3.54 -3.28
CA GLY A 242 7.20 -3.33 -3.91
C GLY A 242 8.28 -3.07 -2.86
N TYR A 243 9.40 -3.80 -2.94
CA TYR A 243 10.53 -3.72 -2.02
C TYR A 243 10.21 -4.08 -0.56
N ARG A 244 9.08 -4.75 -0.32
CA ARG A 244 8.66 -5.09 1.04
C ARG A 244 9.09 -6.48 1.48
N VAL A 245 8.89 -7.47 0.63
CA VAL A 245 9.16 -8.88 0.94
C VAL A 245 10.64 -9.22 0.67
N GLU A 246 11.21 -8.59 -0.35
CA GLU A 246 12.59 -8.74 -0.80
C GLU A 246 13.05 -7.41 -1.40
N PHE A 247 14.35 -7.26 -1.68
CA PHE A 247 14.88 -6.12 -2.45
C PHE A 247 14.52 -6.23 -3.95
N SER A 248 13.22 -6.34 -4.23
CA SER A 248 12.65 -6.40 -5.58
C SER A 248 11.15 -6.10 -5.50
N ALA A 249 10.54 -5.83 -6.65
CA ALA A 249 9.09 -5.84 -6.77
C ALA A 249 8.53 -7.26 -6.49
N TYR A 250 7.36 -7.35 -5.87
CA TYR A 250 6.76 -8.63 -5.50
C TYR A 250 6.47 -9.51 -6.72
N GLN A 251 6.21 -8.90 -7.88
CA GLN A 251 6.10 -9.61 -9.16
C GLN A 251 7.29 -10.54 -9.44
N ASN A 252 8.51 -10.10 -9.13
CA ASN A 252 9.72 -10.88 -9.34
C ASN A 252 9.84 -12.02 -8.33
N VAL A 253 9.41 -11.78 -7.09
CA VAL A 253 9.34 -12.79 -6.01
C VAL A 253 8.41 -13.94 -6.39
N ILE A 254 7.26 -13.64 -7.00
CA ILE A 254 6.26 -14.65 -7.38
C ILE A 254 6.40 -15.15 -8.82
N GLY A 255 7.35 -14.61 -9.59
CA GLY A 255 7.59 -15.04 -10.98
C GLY A 255 6.48 -14.69 -11.98
N ILE A 256 5.66 -13.67 -11.71
CA ILE A 256 4.53 -13.27 -12.59
C ILE A 256 4.79 -11.89 -13.17
N ARG A 257 5.01 -11.81 -14.49
CA ARG A 257 5.35 -10.56 -15.19
C ARG A 257 4.12 -9.72 -15.57
N PRO A 258 3.80 -8.61 -14.90
CA PRO A 258 2.82 -7.64 -15.40
C PRO A 258 3.36 -6.88 -16.61
N ASP A 259 2.47 -6.18 -17.33
CA ASP A 259 2.85 -5.27 -18.41
C ASP A 259 3.26 -3.90 -17.87
N LEU A 260 2.61 -3.46 -16.79
CA LEU A 260 2.91 -2.24 -16.05
C LEU A 260 2.90 -2.50 -14.54
N THR A 261 3.71 -1.74 -13.83
CA THR A 261 3.82 -1.75 -12.37
C THR A 261 3.70 -0.34 -11.85
N THR A 262 2.95 -0.16 -10.76
CA THR A 262 2.96 1.09 -9.98
C THR A 262 3.65 0.88 -8.66
N MET A 263 4.46 1.85 -8.24
CA MET A 263 5.19 1.82 -6.97
C MET A 263 5.05 3.16 -6.24
N GLY A 264 5.36 3.16 -4.96
CA GLY A 264 5.39 4.33 -4.09
C GLY A 264 5.93 3.92 -2.73
N LYS A 265 5.56 4.66 -1.68
CA LYS A 265 5.92 4.33 -0.28
C LYS A 265 7.43 4.10 -0.11
N ILE A 266 7.89 2.83 -0.09
CA ILE A 266 9.28 2.45 0.20
C ILE A 266 10.28 3.12 -0.75
N ILE A 267 9.96 3.20 -2.06
CA ILE A 267 10.88 3.82 -3.04
C ILE A 267 11.13 5.32 -2.78
N GLY A 268 10.40 5.94 -1.86
CA GLY A 268 10.59 7.32 -1.45
C GLY A 268 11.20 7.48 -0.06
N GLY A 269 11.45 6.41 0.69
CA GLY A 269 12.05 6.50 2.02
C GLY A 269 11.30 7.41 3.01
N GLY A 270 9.98 7.55 2.84
CA GLY A 270 9.15 8.49 3.62
C GLY A 270 8.84 9.82 2.93
N ALA A 271 9.48 10.14 1.81
CA ALA A 271 9.15 11.30 0.98
C ALA A 271 8.00 11.00 -0.02
N PRO A 272 7.22 12.02 -0.46
CA PRO A 272 6.17 11.85 -1.46
C PRO A 272 6.72 11.44 -2.82
N ILE A 273 6.40 10.22 -3.24
CA ILE A 273 6.80 9.69 -4.55
C ILE A 273 5.77 8.66 -5.01
N GLY A 274 5.68 8.50 -6.32
CA GLY A 274 5.18 7.31 -6.98
C GLY A 274 5.97 7.04 -8.25
N LEU A 275 5.74 5.89 -8.83
CA LEU A 275 6.32 5.48 -10.10
C LEU A 275 5.32 4.65 -10.86
N PHE A 276 5.21 4.87 -12.17
CA PHE A 276 4.61 3.89 -13.08
C PHE A 276 5.63 3.53 -14.16
N GLY A 277 5.76 2.24 -14.45
CA GLY A 277 6.75 1.71 -15.37
C GLY A 277 6.40 0.31 -15.82
N GLY A 278 7.21 -0.28 -16.70
CA GLY A 278 6.96 -1.62 -17.24
C GLY A 278 7.61 -1.79 -18.61
N ARG A 279 6.93 -2.53 -19.48
CA ARG A 279 7.35 -2.80 -20.87
C ARG A 279 7.73 -1.51 -21.60
N LYS A 280 8.93 -1.49 -22.18
CA LYS A 280 9.50 -0.31 -22.84
C LYS A 280 8.59 0.28 -23.91
N GLU A 281 8.03 -0.55 -24.77
CA GLU A 281 7.16 -0.18 -25.89
C GLU A 281 5.81 0.41 -25.43
N VAL A 282 5.33 0.03 -24.23
CA VAL A 282 4.14 0.64 -23.64
C VAL A 282 4.50 2.03 -23.11
N MET A 283 5.59 2.13 -22.35
CA MET A 283 6.06 3.37 -21.75
C MET A 283 6.55 4.42 -22.76
N GLU A 284 6.99 4.01 -23.96
CA GLU A 284 7.36 4.92 -25.05
C GLU A 284 6.17 5.73 -25.61
N ARG A 285 4.94 5.38 -25.25
CA ARG A 285 3.76 6.19 -25.56
C ARG A 285 3.63 7.44 -24.69
N VAL A 286 4.35 7.54 -23.57
CA VAL A 286 4.29 8.68 -22.65
C VAL A 286 5.08 9.87 -23.20
N THR A 287 4.56 11.09 -23.05
CA THR A 287 5.28 12.32 -23.41
C THR A 287 6.63 12.44 -22.68
N PRO A 288 7.71 12.92 -23.33
CA PRO A 288 7.75 13.47 -24.69
C PRO A 288 7.98 12.42 -25.80
N SER A 289 8.18 11.13 -25.48
CA SER A 289 8.44 10.09 -26.49
C SER A 289 7.21 9.74 -27.32
N GLY A 290 6.01 9.87 -26.75
CA GLY A 290 4.75 9.57 -27.43
C GLY A 290 3.61 10.51 -27.02
N PRO A 291 2.37 10.24 -27.46
CA PRO A 291 1.25 11.18 -27.37
C PRO A 291 0.53 11.19 -26.01
N VAL A 292 0.81 10.25 -25.10
CA VAL A 292 0.11 10.12 -23.81
C VAL A 292 0.68 11.13 -22.83
N TYR A 293 -0.06 12.22 -22.62
CA TYR A 293 0.38 13.30 -21.75
C TYR A 293 0.46 12.87 -20.28
N GLN A 294 1.65 13.05 -19.72
CA GLN A 294 1.90 13.10 -18.29
C GLN A 294 2.96 14.18 -18.02
N SER A 295 2.68 15.02 -17.03
CA SER A 295 3.59 16.00 -16.47
C SER A 295 3.28 16.15 -14.97
N GLY A 296 4.27 16.58 -14.19
CA GLY A 296 4.12 16.92 -12.80
C GLY A 296 5.27 17.83 -12.39
N THR A 297 4.96 19.02 -11.87
CA THR A 297 6.00 19.99 -11.47
C THR A 297 6.98 19.37 -10.49
N PHE A 298 6.48 18.65 -9.48
CA PHE A 298 7.31 18.05 -8.42
C PHE A 298 7.79 16.63 -8.73
N SER A 299 7.45 16.07 -9.90
CA SER A 299 7.95 14.76 -10.32
C SER A 299 9.47 14.74 -10.27
N ALA A 300 10.04 13.69 -9.67
CA ALA A 300 11.48 13.54 -9.48
C ALA A 300 12.17 14.72 -8.73
N ASN A 301 11.45 15.42 -7.84
CA ASN A 301 12.07 16.42 -6.98
C ASN A 301 13.23 15.82 -6.17
N ARG A 302 14.28 16.61 -5.97
CA ARG A 302 15.54 16.12 -5.39
C ARG A 302 15.37 15.58 -3.97
N ILE A 303 14.48 16.17 -3.15
CA ILE A 303 14.19 15.66 -1.81
C ILE A 303 13.76 14.19 -1.88
N SER A 304 12.79 13.88 -2.75
CA SER A 304 12.23 12.53 -2.86
C SER A 304 13.24 11.56 -3.47
N MET A 305 14.04 12.01 -4.44
CA MET A 305 15.12 11.19 -5.03
C MET A 305 16.22 10.88 -4.00
N LEU A 306 16.61 11.84 -3.17
CA LEU A 306 17.63 11.64 -2.11
C LEU A 306 17.15 10.64 -1.05
N PHE A 307 15.93 10.80 -0.54
CA PHE A 307 15.37 9.86 0.42
C PHE A 307 15.20 8.46 -0.18
N GLY A 308 14.67 8.39 -1.41
CA GLY A 308 14.48 7.13 -2.13
C GLY A 308 15.79 6.41 -2.38
N LEU A 309 16.78 7.07 -2.97
CA LEU A 309 18.08 6.50 -3.29
C LEU A 309 18.79 5.99 -2.03
N ALA A 310 18.91 6.82 -0.99
CA ALA A 310 19.59 6.42 0.24
C ALA A 310 18.90 5.24 0.94
N THR A 311 17.55 5.22 0.92
CA THR A 311 16.77 4.10 1.46
C THR A 311 17.03 2.83 0.66
N MET A 312 16.97 2.91 -0.67
CA MET A 312 17.12 1.76 -1.54
C MET A 312 18.55 1.18 -1.51
N GLU A 313 19.58 2.04 -1.44
CA GLU A 313 20.99 1.63 -1.25
C GLU A 313 21.17 0.81 0.04
N LYS A 314 20.51 1.23 1.13
CA LYS A 314 20.56 0.50 2.40
C LYS A 314 19.75 -0.79 2.35
N LEU A 315 18.58 -0.77 1.72
CA LEU A 315 17.74 -1.96 1.54
C LEU A 315 18.41 -3.03 0.68
N ALA A 316 19.22 -2.65 -0.32
CA ALA A 316 19.99 -3.59 -1.14
C ALA A 316 20.90 -4.51 -0.31
N ASN A 317 21.31 -4.06 0.87
CA ASN A 317 22.20 -4.77 1.78
C ASN A 317 21.49 -5.30 3.04
N SER A 318 20.17 -5.19 3.11
CA SER A 318 19.38 -5.57 4.30
C SER A 318 18.95 -7.04 4.26
N ASP A 319 18.91 -7.71 5.41
CA ASP A 319 18.52 -9.12 5.52
C ASP A 319 16.99 -9.29 5.63
N TYR A 320 16.31 -9.22 4.48
CA TYR A 320 14.87 -9.50 4.39
C TYR A 320 14.50 -10.89 4.91
N GLY A 321 15.41 -11.86 4.84
CA GLY A 321 15.17 -13.21 5.35
C GLY A 321 14.94 -13.22 6.86
N THR A 322 15.76 -12.48 7.62
CA THR A 322 15.58 -12.31 9.07
C THR A 322 14.31 -11.54 9.39
N LEU A 323 14.03 -10.43 8.70
CA LEU A 323 12.80 -9.67 8.89
C LEU A 323 11.55 -10.52 8.62
N ASN A 324 11.53 -11.28 7.52
CA ASN A 324 10.40 -12.15 7.17
C ASN A 324 10.21 -13.28 8.19
N ARG A 325 11.29 -13.88 8.70
CA ARG A 325 11.22 -14.89 9.77
C ARG A 325 10.63 -14.30 11.06
N LEU A 326 11.11 -13.12 11.48
CA LEU A 326 10.61 -12.43 12.67
C LEU A 326 9.08 -12.25 12.63
N VAL A 327 8.54 -11.77 11.51
CA VAL A 327 7.08 -11.56 11.37
C VAL A 327 6.32 -12.87 11.25
N LYS A 328 6.90 -13.88 10.59
CA LYS A 328 6.32 -15.22 10.52
C LYS A 328 6.19 -15.84 11.91
N ASP A 329 7.24 -15.79 12.73
CA ASP A 329 7.26 -16.35 14.08
C ASP A 329 6.27 -15.60 14.99
N MET A 330 6.20 -14.27 14.87
CA MET A 330 5.18 -13.46 15.55
C MET A 330 3.75 -13.87 15.14
N ALA A 331 3.49 -14.07 13.84
CA ALA A 331 2.18 -14.50 13.36
C ALA A 331 1.81 -15.92 13.83
N VAL A 332 2.78 -16.84 13.93
CA VAL A 332 2.58 -18.17 14.52
C VAL A 332 2.16 -18.04 15.99
N ALA A 333 2.88 -17.25 16.78
CA ALA A 333 2.55 -17.04 18.19
C ALA A 333 1.16 -16.40 18.37
N ILE A 334 0.75 -15.47 17.51
CA ILE A 334 -0.61 -14.91 17.51
C ILE A 334 -1.66 -16.00 17.23
N ARG A 335 -1.42 -16.92 16.29
CA ARG A 335 -2.34 -18.04 16.00
C ARG A 335 -2.49 -18.96 17.20
N GLU A 336 -1.38 -19.29 17.86
CA GLU A 336 -1.40 -20.13 19.07
C GLU A 336 -2.22 -19.49 20.20
N GLU A 337 -2.13 -18.16 20.37
CA GLU A 337 -2.97 -17.45 21.34
C GLU A 337 -4.45 -17.43 20.97
N ILE A 338 -4.77 -17.32 19.67
CA ILE A 338 -6.16 -17.43 19.19
C ILE A 338 -6.70 -18.83 19.50
N GLU A 339 -5.97 -19.88 19.11
CA GLU A 339 -6.36 -21.28 19.35
C GLU A 339 -6.56 -21.56 20.85
N GLY A 340 -5.63 -21.11 21.69
CA GLY A 340 -5.70 -21.30 23.14
C GLY A 340 -6.81 -20.51 23.84
N SER A 341 -7.32 -19.44 23.23
CA SER A 341 -8.37 -18.58 23.80
C SER A 341 -9.80 -19.12 23.61
N GLY A 342 -10.01 -20.01 22.64
CA GLY A 342 -11.34 -20.45 22.20
C GLY A 342 -12.19 -19.36 21.53
N LYS A 343 -11.61 -18.20 21.20
CA LYS A 343 -12.28 -17.11 20.45
C LYS A 343 -12.07 -17.30 18.95
N VAL A 344 -13.01 -16.80 18.15
CA VAL A 344 -12.90 -16.83 16.68
C VAL A 344 -12.14 -15.60 16.19
N ALA A 345 -10.93 -15.80 15.68
CA ALA A 345 -10.14 -14.80 14.98
C ALA A 345 -9.17 -15.49 14.01
N THR A 346 -8.56 -14.74 13.11
CA THR A 346 -7.54 -15.25 12.19
C THR A 346 -6.47 -14.19 11.93
N VAL A 347 -5.29 -14.61 11.50
CA VAL A 347 -4.20 -13.71 11.12
C VAL A 347 -3.66 -14.07 9.74
N ASN A 348 -3.76 -13.11 8.84
CA ASN A 348 -3.09 -13.16 7.54
C ASN A 348 -1.70 -12.55 7.68
N GLN A 349 -0.70 -13.14 7.01
CA GLN A 349 0.69 -12.70 7.04
C GLN A 349 1.36 -12.93 5.68
N VAL A 350 2.09 -11.93 5.19
CA VAL A 350 2.89 -11.99 3.95
C VAL A 350 4.15 -11.14 4.14
N GLY A 351 5.33 -11.75 4.07
CA GLY A 351 6.59 -11.06 4.37
C GLY A 351 6.51 -10.30 5.69
N PRO A 352 6.89 -9.01 5.74
CA PRO A 352 6.82 -8.21 6.96
C PRO A 352 5.46 -7.52 7.18
N MET A 353 4.38 -8.06 6.62
CA MET A 353 3.02 -7.58 6.78
C MET A 353 2.16 -8.60 7.51
N PHE A 354 1.24 -8.13 8.35
CA PHE A 354 0.21 -8.97 8.93
C PHE A 354 -1.08 -8.18 9.20
N GLN A 355 -2.20 -8.88 9.38
CA GLN A 355 -3.43 -8.30 9.94
C GLN A 355 -4.23 -9.37 10.66
N ILE A 356 -4.82 -8.99 11.79
CA ILE A 356 -5.70 -9.81 12.62
C ILE A 356 -7.16 -9.46 12.32
N PHE A 357 -7.94 -10.49 11.97
CA PHE A 357 -9.36 -10.39 11.73
C PHE A 357 -10.15 -11.11 12.83
N PHE A 358 -10.91 -10.35 13.62
CA PHE A 358 -11.78 -10.90 14.67
C PHE A 358 -13.11 -11.39 14.10
N GLY A 359 -13.70 -12.42 14.72
CA GLY A 359 -14.98 -13.00 14.31
C GLY A 359 -14.94 -13.80 13.01
N LYS A 360 -13.74 -14.15 12.53
CA LYS A 360 -13.52 -14.90 11.28
C LYS A 360 -12.45 -15.97 11.45
N GLU A 361 -12.72 -17.17 10.96
CA GLU A 361 -11.73 -18.26 10.89
C GLU A 361 -10.77 -18.07 9.70
N SER A 362 -11.25 -17.45 8.62
CA SER A 362 -10.46 -17.17 7.42
C SER A 362 -10.96 -15.89 6.74
N VAL A 363 -10.04 -15.16 6.13
CA VAL A 363 -10.33 -13.97 5.33
C VAL A 363 -9.55 -14.06 4.02
N LYS A 364 -10.26 -14.32 2.91
CA LYS A 364 -9.67 -14.59 1.60
C LYS A 364 -10.08 -13.59 0.52
N ASN A 365 -11.04 -12.72 0.80
CA ASN A 365 -11.53 -11.71 -0.12
C ASN A 365 -12.16 -10.53 0.63
N TYR A 366 -12.58 -9.51 -0.12
CA TYR A 366 -13.23 -8.32 0.41
C TYR A 366 -14.45 -8.61 1.30
N ARG A 367 -15.31 -9.56 0.91
CA ARG A 367 -16.56 -9.87 1.65
C ARG A 367 -16.27 -10.50 3.01
N ASP A 368 -15.25 -11.36 3.08
CA ASP A 368 -14.79 -11.92 4.35
C ASP A 368 -14.28 -10.83 5.29
N ALA A 369 -13.43 -9.93 4.78
CA ALA A 369 -12.88 -8.82 5.55
C ALA A 369 -13.99 -7.89 6.04
N MET A 370 -14.93 -7.52 5.17
CA MET A 370 -16.01 -6.60 5.50
C MET A 370 -16.97 -7.12 6.57
N SER A 371 -17.05 -8.44 6.73
CA SER A 371 -17.88 -9.12 7.72
C SER A 371 -17.12 -9.51 9.00
N ALA A 372 -15.86 -9.13 9.15
CA ALA A 372 -15.10 -9.25 10.39
C ALA A 372 -15.62 -8.29 11.49
N ASP A 373 -15.38 -8.65 12.75
CA ASP A 373 -15.85 -7.88 13.92
C ASP A 373 -14.98 -6.64 14.19
N ARG A 374 -15.42 -5.53 13.60
CA ARG A 374 -14.81 -4.19 13.75
C ARG A 374 -14.88 -3.67 15.18
N GLY A 375 -15.92 -4.02 15.92
CA GLY A 375 -16.11 -3.56 17.29
C GLY A 375 -15.03 -4.15 18.20
N THR A 376 -14.76 -5.44 18.03
CA THR A 376 -13.66 -6.11 18.73
C THR A 376 -12.31 -5.59 18.28
N TYR A 377 -12.09 -5.32 16.99
CA TYR A 377 -10.86 -4.68 16.53
C TYR A 377 -10.62 -3.31 17.17
N MET A 378 -11.63 -2.45 17.29
CA MET A 378 -11.44 -1.13 17.94
C MET A 378 -11.17 -1.24 19.44
N ARG A 379 -11.67 -2.27 20.13
CA ARG A 379 -11.27 -2.57 21.51
C ARG A 379 -9.82 -3.05 21.57
N PHE A 380 -9.41 -3.91 20.64
CA PHE A 380 -8.02 -4.36 20.49
C PHE A 380 -7.07 -3.18 20.25
N PHE A 381 -7.38 -2.30 19.28
CA PHE A 381 -6.60 -1.09 19.00
C PHE A 381 -6.40 -0.24 20.26
N ARG A 382 -7.47 0.02 21.02
CA ARG A 382 -7.41 0.79 22.28
C ARG A 382 -6.59 0.08 23.36
N HIS A 383 -6.73 -1.25 23.46
CA HIS A 383 -5.94 -2.06 24.38
C HIS A 383 -4.44 -1.97 24.04
N MET A 384 -4.07 -2.19 22.78
CA MET A 384 -2.68 -2.11 22.33
C MET A 384 -2.09 -0.72 22.55
N LEU A 385 -2.88 0.33 22.32
CA LEU A 385 -2.46 1.70 22.57
C LEU A 385 -2.11 1.92 24.05
N VAL A 386 -2.91 1.38 24.98
CA VAL A 386 -2.60 1.41 26.42
C VAL A 386 -1.33 0.62 26.77
N LYS A 387 -0.99 -0.42 25.99
CA LYS A 387 0.28 -1.16 26.12
C LYS A 387 1.48 -0.47 25.48
N GLY A 388 1.30 0.75 24.96
CA GLY A 388 2.34 1.48 24.25
C GLY A 388 2.68 0.85 22.90
N ILE A 389 1.68 0.30 22.20
CA ILE A 389 1.81 -0.27 20.86
C ILE A 389 0.80 0.41 19.94
N TYR A 390 1.27 0.98 18.85
CA TYR A 390 0.44 1.66 17.88
C TYR A 390 0.22 0.77 16.66
N VAL A 391 -0.99 0.23 16.54
CA VAL A 391 -1.47 -0.48 15.34
C VAL A 391 -2.37 0.45 14.54
N PRO A 392 -2.65 0.16 13.25
CA PRO A 392 -3.55 1.00 12.46
C PRO A 392 -4.91 1.15 13.15
N PRO A 393 -5.52 2.35 13.14
CA PRO A 393 -6.82 2.59 13.77
C PRO A 393 -7.98 2.06 12.91
N SER A 394 -7.78 0.96 12.19
CA SER A 394 -8.76 0.34 11.30
C SER A 394 -8.41 -1.12 11.02
N GLN A 395 -9.41 -2.00 11.11
CA GLN A 395 -9.27 -3.42 10.75
C GLN A 395 -8.96 -3.61 9.25
N PHE A 396 -9.23 -2.58 8.44
CA PHE A 396 -9.01 -2.60 7.01
C PHE A 396 -7.63 -2.09 6.59
N GLU A 397 -6.73 -1.85 7.54
CA GLU A 397 -5.37 -1.42 7.27
C GLU A 397 -4.37 -2.50 7.66
N THR A 398 -3.30 -2.64 6.90
CA THR A 398 -2.27 -3.65 7.18
C THR A 398 -1.32 -3.18 8.28
N CYS A 399 -0.95 -4.07 9.21
CA CYS A 399 0.16 -3.84 10.12
C CYS A 399 1.49 -4.15 9.43
N PHE A 400 2.50 -3.32 9.68
CA PHE A 400 3.82 -3.43 9.07
C PHE A 400 4.90 -3.62 10.15
N VAL A 401 5.95 -4.36 9.81
CA VAL A 401 7.16 -4.48 10.63
C VAL A 401 8.34 -3.94 9.82
N SER A 402 9.27 -3.27 10.50
CA SER A 402 10.48 -2.66 9.91
C SER A 402 11.74 -3.38 10.35
N PHE A 403 12.85 -3.10 9.68
CA PHE A 403 14.20 -3.53 10.09
C PHE A 403 14.65 -2.97 11.45
N ALA A 404 13.94 -1.97 11.99
CA ALA A 404 14.20 -1.43 13.33
C ALA A 404 13.45 -2.18 14.45
N HIS A 405 12.48 -3.04 14.11
CA HIS A 405 11.80 -3.86 15.11
C HIS A 405 12.70 -5.01 15.56
N THR A 406 12.70 -5.28 16.87
CA THR A 406 13.45 -6.39 17.45
C THR A 406 12.55 -7.57 17.81
N ILE A 407 13.16 -8.67 18.24
CA ILE A 407 12.42 -9.81 18.80
C ILE A 407 11.60 -9.36 20.01
N GLU A 408 12.17 -8.55 20.89
CA GLU A 408 11.49 -8.04 22.08
C GLU A 408 10.25 -7.19 21.73
N ASP A 409 10.29 -6.42 20.64
CA ASP A 409 9.11 -5.67 20.17
C ASP A 409 7.99 -6.63 19.75
N THR A 410 8.31 -7.70 19.01
CA THR A 410 7.32 -8.70 18.60
C THR A 410 6.79 -9.53 19.77
N GLU A 411 7.64 -9.87 20.75
CA GLU A 411 7.21 -10.54 21.98
C GLU A 411 6.27 -9.64 22.80
N LYS A 412 6.57 -8.35 22.90
CA LYS A 412 5.70 -7.36 23.53
C LYS A 412 4.35 -7.27 22.82
N PHE A 413 4.33 -7.32 21.48
CA PHE A 413 3.10 -7.37 20.70
C PHE A 413 2.27 -8.61 21.02
N VAL A 414 2.87 -9.79 20.97
CA VAL A 414 2.19 -11.05 21.26
C VAL A 414 1.67 -11.07 22.69
N GLN A 415 2.43 -10.56 23.66
CA GLN A 415 1.97 -10.45 25.05
C GLN A 415 0.77 -9.51 25.20
N GLY A 416 0.77 -8.35 24.55
CA GLY A 416 -0.39 -7.46 24.54
C GLY A 416 -1.61 -8.09 23.88
N PHE A 417 -1.40 -8.82 22.77
CA PHE A 417 -2.47 -9.56 22.11
C PHE A 417 -3.03 -10.70 22.99
N ARG A 418 -2.17 -11.47 23.65
CA ARG A 418 -2.51 -12.54 24.60
C ARG A 418 -3.40 -12.02 25.73
N GLU A 419 -3.04 -10.87 26.30
CA GLU A 419 -3.82 -10.24 27.36
C GLU A 419 -5.20 -9.83 26.85
N PHE A 420 -5.29 -9.24 25.66
CA PHE A 420 -6.56 -8.85 25.06
C PHE A 420 -7.47 -10.05 24.72
N ILE A 421 -6.94 -11.08 24.07
CA ILE A 421 -7.78 -12.16 23.51
C ILE A 421 -8.37 -13.09 24.59
N ARG A 422 -7.78 -13.09 25.78
CA ARG A 422 -8.24 -13.90 26.93
C ARG A 422 -9.30 -13.20 27.80
N GLU A 423 -9.49 -11.89 27.62
CA GLU A 423 -10.64 -11.14 28.16
C GLU A 423 -11.93 -11.50 27.37
#